data_AF-A0AAU9S7P7-F1
#
_entry.id   AF-A0AAU9S7P7-F1
#
_cell.length_a   1.000
_cell.length_b   1.000
_cell.length_c   1.000
_cell.angle_alpha   90.00
_cell.angle_beta   90.00
_cell.angle_gamma   90.00
#
_symmetry.space_group_name_H-M   'P 1'
#
loop_
_entity.id
_entity.type
_entity.pdbx_description
1 polymer ?
#
loop_
_entity_poly.entity_id
_entity_poly.type
_entity_poly.pdbx_seq_one_letter_code
_entity_poly.pdbx_strand_id
1 'polypeptide(L)'
;MRRHRRHAATMHCQVLSSHEKVPPTINIPKSMLQCYGESVYCTGKDLLSECAKGKSPMERFIGVVAWSISTTRPLMFGVSPYNPILGETRHVSRGSLNVLLEQGHQLKLGCMESGSLN
;
A
#
# COMPACT_ATOMS: atom_id res chain seq x y z
N MET A 1 -4.13 -12.85 -31.66
CA MET A 1 -4.22 -12.78 -30.18
C MET A 1 -3.67 -11.45 -29.69
N ARG A 2 -4.54 -10.49 -29.34
CA ARG A 2 -4.11 -9.20 -28.77
C ARG A 2 -3.84 -9.42 -27.27
N ARG A 3 -2.56 -9.42 -26.86
CA ARG A 3 -2.17 -9.33 -25.44
C ARG A 3 -2.74 -8.01 -24.90
N HIS A 4 -3.84 -8.09 -24.14
CA HIS A 4 -4.28 -6.99 -23.29
C HIS A 4 -3.13 -6.70 -22.32
N ARG A 5 -2.50 -5.53 -22.43
CA ARG A 5 -1.58 -5.04 -21.41
C ARG A 5 -2.41 -4.90 -20.13
N ARG A 6 -2.18 -5.79 -19.17
CA ARG A 6 -2.56 -5.55 -17.78
C ARG A 6 -1.81 -4.29 -17.37
N HIS A 7 -2.52 -3.17 -17.23
CA HIS A 7 -1.95 -1.97 -16.65
C HIS A 7 -1.77 -2.23 -15.15
N ALA A 8 -0.64 -2.84 -14.79
CA ALA A 8 -0.21 -2.96 -13.40
C ALA A 8 0.27 -1.59 -12.94
N ALA A 9 -0.35 -1.03 -11.93
CA ALA A 9 0.15 0.15 -11.25
C ALA A 9 1.05 -0.31 -10.11
N THR A 10 2.36 -0.16 -10.26
CA THR A 10 3.31 -0.42 -9.18
C THR A 10 3.45 0.84 -8.35
N MET A 11 2.88 0.84 -7.13
CA MET A 11 3.26 1.84 -6.14
C MET A 11 4.55 1.41 -5.46
N HIS A 12 5.61 2.18 -5.66
CA HIS A 12 6.83 2.09 -4.89
C HIS A 12 6.68 2.96 -3.63
N CYS A 13 6.20 2.38 -2.53
CA CYS A 13 6.25 3.06 -1.24
C CYS A 13 7.64 2.86 -0.64
N GLN A 14 8.42 3.95 -0.53
CA GLN A 14 9.75 3.90 0.08
C GLN A 14 9.64 3.79 1.61
N VAL A 15 9.52 2.55 2.07
CA VAL A 15 9.88 2.05 3.40
C VAL A 15 11.31 2.40 3.79
N LEU A 16 11.59 3.44 4.58
CA LEU A 16 12.78 3.41 5.42
C LEU A 16 12.66 2.25 6.43
N SER A 17 12.86 1.00 5.98
CA SER A 17 13.11 -0.12 6.88
C SER A 17 14.40 0.21 7.61
N SER A 18 14.33 0.37 8.93
CA SER A 18 15.50 0.49 9.76
C SER A 18 16.29 -0.82 9.59
N HIS A 19 17.54 -0.69 9.15
CA HIS A 19 18.50 -1.80 9.14
C HIS A 19 18.78 -2.32 10.56
N GLU A 20 18.29 -1.59 11.56
CA GLU A 20 18.42 -1.80 12.98
C GLU A 20 17.20 -2.54 13.54
N LYS A 21 17.48 -3.61 14.29
CA LYS A 21 16.45 -4.36 15.03
C LYS A 21 15.90 -3.47 16.13
N VAL A 22 14.62 -3.15 16.04
CA VAL A 22 13.90 -2.39 17.06
C VAL A 22 13.46 -3.35 18.18
N PRO A 23 13.50 -2.96 19.47
CA PRO A 23 12.99 -3.80 20.55
C PRO A 23 11.52 -4.16 20.36
N PRO A 24 11.12 -5.45 20.55
CA PRO A 24 9.73 -5.88 20.41
C PRO A 24 8.73 -5.11 21.28
N THR A 25 9.19 -4.52 22.38
CA THR A 25 8.36 -3.75 23.32
C THR A 25 7.79 -2.46 22.73
N ILE A 26 8.42 -1.90 21.69
CA ILE A 26 7.92 -0.73 20.97
C ILE A 26 7.38 -1.09 19.59
N ASN A 27 7.27 -2.39 19.29
CA ASN A 27 6.60 -2.83 18.08
C ASN A 27 5.08 -2.82 18.27
N ILE A 28 4.37 -2.27 17.29
CA ILE A 28 2.93 -2.56 17.16
C ILE A 28 2.75 -3.99 16.66
N PRO A 29 1.64 -4.68 17.00
CA PRO A 29 1.37 -6.05 16.60
C PRO A 29 0.94 -6.15 15.12
N LYS A 30 1.70 -5.51 14.21
CA LYS A 30 1.51 -5.53 12.76
C LYS A 30 2.85 -5.59 12.03
N SER A 31 2.94 -6.35 10.95
CA SER A 31 4.08 -6.25 10.02
C SER A 31 3.96 -5.02 9.11
N MET A 32 5.06 -4.58 8.49
CA MET A 32 4.98 -3.48 7.53
C MET A 32 4.04 -3.78 6.37
N LEU A 33 3.99 -5.03 5.88
CA LEU A 33 3.06 -5.41 4.80
C LEU A 33 1.59 -5.27 5.24
N GLN A 34 1.28 -5.57 6.50
CA GLN A 34 -0.05 -5.33 7.05
C GLN A 34 -0.39 -3.83 7.12
N CYS A 35 0.54 -2.99 7.60
CA CYS A 35 0.35 -1.54 7.63
C CYS A 35 0.14 -0.94 6.24
N TYR A 36 0.86 -1.42 5.22
CA TYR A 36 0.64 -0.98 3.84
C TYR A 36 -0.70 -1.42 3.28
N GLY A 37 -1.11 -2.64 3.56
CA GLY A 37 -2.41 -3.15 3.14
C GLY A 37 -3.57 -2.30 3.64
N GLU A 38 -3.44 -1.70 4.84
CA GLU A 38 -4.48 -0.83 5.40
C GLU A 38 -4.73 0.45 4.60
N SER A 39 -3.77 0.91 3.78
CA SER A 39 -3.92 2.08 2.91
C SER A 39 -5.09 1.98 1.92
N VAL A 40 -5.51 0.75 1.62
CA VAL A 40 -6.61 0.44 0.69
C VAL A 40 -7.97 0.77 1.29
N TYR A 41 -8.12 0.73 2.62
CA TYR A 41 -9.45 0.78 3.24
C TYR A 41 -10.10 2.17 3.24
N CYS A 42 -9.38 3.25 2.89
CA CYS A 42 -9.88 4.62 2.73
C CYS A 42 -10.96 4.98 3.77
N THR A 43 -10.57 5.07 5.05
CA THR A 43 -11.53 5.24 6.15
C THR A 43 -12.25 6.59 6.05
N GLY A 44 -13.58 6.56 5.99
CA GLY A 44 -14.45 7.75 5.97
C GLY A 44 -14.86 8.26 4.58
N LYS A 45 -14.06 8.07 3.53
CA LYS A 45 -14.38 8.47 2.16
C LYS A 45 -13.67 7.57 1.14
N ASP A 46 -14.36 7.12 0.10
CA ASP A 46 -13.80 6.27 -0.96
C ASP A 46 -12.93 7.07 -1.95
N LEU A 47 -11.74 7.47 -1.49
CA LEU A 47 -10.79 8.28 -2.28
C LEU A 47 -10.23 7.52 -3.50
N LEU A 48 -10.11 6.19 -3.43
CA LEU A 48 -9.63 5.37 -4.55
C LEU A 48 -10.60 5.37 -5.72
N SER A 49 -11.91 5.32 -5.45
CA SER A 49 -12.92 5.53 -6.50
C SER A 49 -12.80 6.91 -7.16
N GLU A 50 -12.50 7.96 -6.38
CA GLU A 50 -12.38 9.33 -6.90
C GLU A 50 -11.19 9.47 -7.87
N CYS A 51 -10.08 8.80 -7.59
CA CYS A 51 -8.93 8.71 -8.50
C CYS A 51 -9.32 8.18 -9.89
N ALA A 52 -10.27 7.23 -9.95
CA ALA A 52 -10.71 6.60 -11.19
C ALA A 52 -11.85 7.36 -11.89
N LYS A 53 -12.75 7.99 -11.10
CA LYS A 53 -14.00 8.59 -11.60
C LYS A 53 -13.89 10.08 -11.95
N GLY A 54 -12.79 10.76 -11.61
CA GLY A 54 -12.58 12.18 -11.94
C GLY A 54 -12.68 12.45 -13.45
N LYS A 55 -13.38 13.52 -13.83
CA LYS A 55 -13.72 13.86 -15.23
C LYS A 55 -12.52 14.42 -15.99
N SER A 56 -11.66 15.16 -15.29
CA SER A 56 -10.44 15.74 -15.85
C SER A 56 -9.17 15.03 -15.33
N PRO A 57 -8.03 15.09 -16.05
CA PRO A 57 -6.74 14.66 -15.51
C PRO A 57 -6.40 15.33 -14.17
N MET A 58 -6.75 16.62 -14.02
CA MET A 58 -6.51 17.38 -12.79
C MET A 58 -7.32 16.86 -11.60
N GLU A 59 -8.62 16.60 -11.79
CA GLU A 59 -9.47 16.01 -10.73
C GLU A 59 -8.94 14.64 -10.26
N ARG A 60 -8.51 13.80 -11.21
CA ARG A 60 -7.93 12.50 -10.90
C ARG A 60 -6.61 12.64 -10.13
N PHE A 61 -5.77 13.60 -10.52
CA PHE A 61 -4.52 13.89 -9.81
C PHE A 61 -4.77 14.39 -8.39
N ILE A 62 -5.73 15.28 -8.18
CA ILE A 62 -6.15 15.74 -6.84
C ILE A 62 -6.62 14.54 -6.00
N GLY A 63 -7.41 13.63 -6.58
CA GLY A 63 -7.82 12.38 -5.92
C GLY A 63 -6.63 11.53 -5.47
N VAL A 64 -5.64 11.34 -6.34
CA VAL A 64 -4.41 10.59 -6.02
C VAL A 64 -3.63 11.26 -4.88
N VAL A 65 -3.48 12.58 -4.91
CA VAL A 65 -2.81 13.34 -3.84
C VAL A 65 -3.58 13.24 -2.53
N ALA A 66 -4.90 13.41 -2.56
CA ALA A 66 -5.76 13.29 -1.37
C ALA A 66 -5.66 11.90 -0.75
N TRP A 67 -5.70 10.84 -1.58
CA TRP A 67 -5.49 9.48 -1.13
C TRP A 67 -4.09 9.28 -0.54
N SER A 68 -3.04 9.74 -1.21
CA SER A 68 -1.65 9.63 -0.71
C SER A 68 -1.42 10.33 0.63
N ILE A 69 -2.08 11.46 0.87
CA ILE A 69 -2.07 12.15 2.17
C ILE A 69 -2.83 11.33 3.22
N SER A 70 -3.96 10.72 2.84
CA SER A 70 -4.76 9.91 3.77
C SER A 70 -4.04 8.66 4.28
N THR A 71 -3.07 8.15 3.50
CA THR A 71 -2.29 6.94 3.82
C THR A 71 -1.01 7.26 4.59
N THR A 72 -0.58 8.52 4.63
CA THR A 72 0.58 9.00 5.42
C THR A 72 0.24 9.23 6.89
N ARG A 73 -0.73 8.47 7.43
CA ARG A 73 -1.07 8.54 8.86
C ARG A 73 0.20 8.28 9.68
N PRO A 74 0.64 9.23 10.52
CA PRO A 74 1.77 9.00 11.40
C PRO A 74 1.43 7.79 12.27
N LEU A 75 2.29 6.78 12.29
CA LEU A 75 2.29 5.84 13.41
C LEU A 75 2.43 6.66 14.69
N MET A 76 1.84 6.18 15.80
CA MET A 76 2.07 6.86 17.09
C MET A 76 3.57 7.05 17.28
N PHE A 77 3.97 8.25 17.70
CA PHE A 77 5.39 8.56 17.81
C PHE A 77 6.09 7.53 18.71
N GLY A 78 7.21 6.98 18.24
CA GLY A 78 8.01 6.02 19.00
C GLY A 78 7.59 4.55 18.90
N VAL A 79 6.60 4.19 18.07
CA VAL A 79 6.31 2.77 17.76
C VAL A 79 6.60 2.43 16.30
N SER A 80 6.96 1.17 16.03
CA SER A 80 7.31 0.68 14.70
C SER A 80 6.60 -0.63 14.37
N PRO A 81 6.18 -0.91 13.12
CA PRO A 81 5.70 -2.24 12.75
C PRO A 81 6.87 -3.25 12.73
N TYR A 82 6.56 -4.54 12.76
CA TYR A 82 7.56 -5.56 12.54
C TYR A 82 8.10 -5.49 11.10
N ASN A 83 9.42 -5.64 10.96
CA ASN A 83 10.05 -5.82 9.65
C ASN A 83 9.57 -7.15 9.04
N PRO A 84 9.08 -7.14 7.79
CA PRO A 84 8.63 -8.36 7.15
C PRO A 84 9.81 -9.28 6.80
N ILE A 85 9.57 -10.58 6.83
CA ILE A 85 10.57 -11.58 6.45
C ILE A 85 10.57 -11.81 4.93
N LEU A 86 11.67 -12.31 4.37
CA LEU A 86 11.73 -12.66 2.95
C LEU A 86 10.63 -13.65 2.59
N GLY A 87 9.88 -13.35 1.52
CA GLY A 87 8.75 -14.15 1.06
C GLY A 87 7.49 -14.00 1.92
N GLU A 88 7.47 -13.12 2.91
CA GLU A 88 6.21 -12.75 3.58
C GLU A 88 5.25 -12.15 2.54
N THR A 89 4.00 -12.61 2.58
CA THR A 89 2.94 -12.14 1.70
C THR A 89 1.75 -11.63 2.52
N ARG A 90 1.08 -10.60 1.99
CA ARG A 90 -0.16 -10.08 2.55
C ARG A 90 -1.14 -9.74 1.44
N HIS A 91 -2.34 -10.28 1.55
CA HIS A 91 -3.45 -9.96 0.66
C HIS A 91 -4.45 -9.03 1.36
N VAL A 92 -4.94 -8.02 0.62
CA VAL A 92 -6.01 -7.11 1.04
C VAL A 92 -6.99 -6.89 -0.12
N SER A 93 -8.28 -6.96 0.17
CA SER A 93 -9.35 -6.67 -0.80
C SER A 93 -10.29 -5.59 -0.28
N ARG A 94 -10.71 -4.69 -1.17
CA ARG A 94 -11.76 -3.70 -0.90
C ARG A 94 -12.59 -3.44 -2.16
N GLY A 95 -13.86 -3.83 -2.13
CA GLY A 95 -14.70 -3.76 -3.33
C GLY A 95 -14.12 -4.64 -4.44
N SER A 96 -13.94 -4.07 -5.63
CA SER A 96 -13.31 -4.75 -6.78
C SER A 96 -11.77 -4.69 -6.79
N LEU A 97 -11.16 -3.98 -5.85
CA LEU A 97 -9.70 -3.84 -5.75
C LEU A 97 -9.12 -4.96 -4.90
N ASN A 98 -8.24 -5.77 -5.51
CA ASN A 98 -7.50 -6.83 -4.83
C ASN A 98 -6.01 -6.52 -4.89
N VAL A 99 -5.35 -6.56 -3.74
CA VAL A 99 -3.96 -6.15 -3.57
C VAL A 99 -3.16 -7.27 -2.95
N LEU A 100 -2.09 -7.68 -3.62
CA LEU A 100 -1.07 -8.57 -3.07
C LEU A 100 0.20 -7.78 -2.78
N LEU A 101 0.72 -7.95 -1.57
CA LEU A 101 1.96 -7.37 -1.07
C LEU A 101 2.94 -8.50 -0.76
N GLU A 102 4.18 -8.39 -1.22
CA GLU A 102 5.23 -9.38 -0.97
C GLU A 102 6.55 -8.70 -0.59
N GLN A 103 7.27 -9.29 0.36
CA GLN A 103 8.63 -8.89 0.71
C GLN A 103 9.67 -9.68 -0.13
N GLY A 104 10.32 -8.99 -1.07
CA GLY A 104 11.41 -9.54 -1.89
C GLY A 104 12.81 -9.46 -1.24
N HIS A 105 13.82 -9.95 -1.97
CA HIS A 105 15.22 -9.95 -1.54
C HIS A 105 15.84 -8.55 -1.68
N GLN A 106 16.29 -7.98 -0.55
CA GLN A 106 17.15 -6.79 -0.41
C GLN A 106 17.01 -5.67 -1.47
N LEU A 107 16.00 -4.82 -1.28
CA LEU A 107 16.07 -3.34 -1.34
C LEU A 107 14.66 -2.79 -1.18
N LYS A 108 14.25 -2.53 0.08
CA LYS A 108 13.27 -1.52 0.51
C LYS A 108 12.02 -1.26 -0.37
N LEU A 109 11.46 -2.28 -1.01
CA LEU A 109 10.29 -2.14 -1.87
C LEU A 109 9.31 -3.27 -1.61
N GLY A 110 8.21 -2.94 -0.94
CA GLY A 110 7.01 -3.76 -1.01
C GLY A 110 6.37 -3.52 -2.36
N CYS A 111 6.08 -4.60 -3.10
CA CYS A 111 5.34 -4.52 -4.35
C CYS A 111 3.85 -4.58 -4.03
N MET A 112 3.08 -3.55 -4.41
CA MET A 112 1.62 -3.55 -4.30
C MET A 112 1.03 -3.84 -5.68
N GLU A 113 0.52 -5.04 -5.90
CA GLU A 113 -0.11 -5.40 -7.18
C GLU A 113 -1.64 -5.30 -7.08
N SER A 114 -2.25 -4.37 -7.80
CA SER A 114 -3.71 -4.29 -7.94
C SER A 114 -4.20 -5.13 -9.13
N GLY A 115 -4.99 -6.17 -8.89
CA GLY A 115 -5.68 -6.96 -9.92
C GLY A 115 -7.17 -6.63 -9.98
N SER A 116 -7.68 -6.29 -11.18
CA SER A 116 -9.12 -6.25 -11.46
C SER A 116 -9.54 -7.63 -11.98
N LEU A 117 -10.37 -8.35 -11.23
CA LEU A 117 -11.06 -9.53 -11.72
C LEU A 117 -12.28 -9.05 -12.51
N ASN A 118 -12.24 -9.25 -13.82
CA ASN A 118 -13.46 -9.29 -14.66
C ASN A 118 -13.90 -10.74 -14.78
#